data_AF-A0A6J5GB21-F1
#
_entry.id   AF-A0A6J5GB21-F1
#
_cell.length_a   1.000
_cell.length_b   1.000
_cell.length_c   1.000
_cell.angle_alpha   90.00
_cell.angle_beta   90.00
_cell.angle_gamma   90.00
#
_symmetry.space_group_name_H-M   'P 1'
#
loop_
_entity.id
_entity.type
_entity.pdbx_description
1 polymer ?
#
loop_
_entity_poly.entity_id
_entity_poly.type
_entity_poly.pdbx_seq_one_letter_code
_entity_poly.pdbx_strand_id
1 'polypeptide(L)'
;MKTRIFTYVECSCGHRGALIETIETGAFRAGGHQARLRKLTHAGTYDGENVLFAAMKPGCPACCRSLSPDDVVGRSQLQGTGEVLRLARESESADVTLGARG
;
A
#
# COMPACT_ATOMS: atom_id res chain seq x y z
N MET A 1 -17.89 -3.13 -7.34
CA MET A 1 -16.48 -2.89 -7.73
C MET A 1 -15.66 -2.69 -6.47
N LYS A 2 -14.46 -3.26 -6.40
CA LYS A 2 -13.57 -3.10 -5.24
C LYS A 2 -12.28 -2.45 -5.71
N THR A 3 -11.96 -1.30 -5.13
CA THR A 3 -10.76 -0.55 -5.43
C THR A 3 -9.86 -0.55 -4.21
N ARG A 4 -8.60 -0.96 -4.38
CA ARG A 4 -7.58 -0.88 -3.35
C ARG A 4 -6.56 0.18 -3.72
N ILE A 5 -6.29 1.10 -2.83
CA ILE A 5 -5.29 2.16 -3.02
C ILE A 5 -4.16 1.90 -2.02
N PHE A 6 -2.95 1.78 -2.52
CA PHE A 6 -1.73 1.62 -1.75
C PHE A 6 -1.00 2.97 -1.78
N THR A 7 -0.86 3.60 -0.62
CA THR A 7 -0.04 4.81 -0.45
C THR A 7 1.23 4.41 0.27
N TYR A 8 2.36 4.45 -0.42
CA TYR A 8 3.68 4.13 0.13
C TYR A 8 4.28 5.36 0.78
N VAL A 9 4.80 5.18 1.98
CA VAL A 9 5.46 6.24 2.75
C VAL A 9 6.85 5.80 3.17
N GLU A 10 7.76 6.75 3.17
CA GLU A 10 9.14 6.58 3.63
C GLU A 10 9.43 7.63 4.70
N CYS A 11 9.74 7.15 5.91
CA CYS A 11 10.21 8.02 6.96
C CYS A 11 11.64 8.48 6.64
N SER A 12 12.00 9.68 7.05
CA SER A 12 13.39 10.19 7.03
C SER A 12 14.43 9.30 7.72
N CYS A 13 14.01 8.38 8.61
CA CYS A 13 14.91 7.37 9.20
C CYS A 13 15.19 6.16 8.27
N GLY A 14 14.64 6.16 7.06
CA GLY A 14 14.74 5.07 6.08
C GLY A 14 13.68 3.97 6.22
N HIS A 15 12.81 4.04 7.24
CA HIS A 15 11.75 3.05 7.43
C HIS A 15 10.62 3.24 6.42
N ARG A 16 10.23 2.16 5.74
CA ARG A 16 9.18 2.17 4.71
C ARG A 16 7.94 1.44 5.16
N GLY A 17 6.79 2.03 4.85
CA GLY A 17 5.48 1.47 5.14
C GLY A 17 4.45 1.80 4.07
N ALA A 18 3.22 1.35 4.28
CA ALA A 18 2.12 1.67 3.38
C ALA A 18 0.80 1.82 4.12
N LEU A 19 -0.02 2.76 3.64
CA LEU A 19 -1.43 2.86 3.96
C LEU A 19 -2.20 2.14 2.86
N ILE A 20 -3.09 1.24 3.23
CA ILE A 20 -3.90 0.45 2.30
C ILE A 20 -5.35 0.84 2.52
N GLU A 21 -5.90 1.57 1.56
CA GLU A 21 -7.31 1.94 1.51
C GLU A 21 -8.05 0.94 0.62
N THR A 22 -9.24 0.54 1.05
CA THR A 22 -10.13 -0.36 0.34
C THR A 22 -11.50 0.29 0.26
N ILE A 23 -11.91 0.62 -0.97
CA ILE A 23 -13.19 1.24 -1.29
C ILE A 23 -14.04 0.18 -1.99
N GLU A 24 -15.16 -0.18 -1.38
CA GLU A 24 -16.15 -1.07 -1.97
C GLU A 24 -17.34 -0.26 -2.49
N THR A 25 -17.44 -0.11 -3.80
CA THR A 25 -18.59 0.50 -4.46
C THR A 25 -19.53 -0.59 -4.98
N GLY A 26 -20.59 -0.90 -4.22
CA GLY A 26 -21.64 -1.86 -4.58
C GLY A 26 -23.04 -1.23 -4.58
N ALA A 27 -23.96 -1.79 -5.36
CA ALA A 27 -25.33 -1.29 -5.56
C ALA A 27 -26.24 -1.40 -4.32
N PHE A 28 -25.78 -2.06 -3.25
CA PHE A 28 -26.50 -2.17 -1.99
C PHE A 28 -25.85 -1.29 -0.93
N ARG A 29 -26.72 -0.56 -0.22
CA ARG A 29 -26.46 0.58 0.64
C ARG A 29 -25.28 0.36 1.60
N ALA A 30 -24.45 1.39 1.71
CA ALA A 30 -23.19 1.48 2.49
C ALA A 30 -21.98 0.81 1.82
N GLY A 31 -21.39 1.52 0.84
CA GLY A 31 -20.05 1.18 0.38
C GLY A 31 -19.06 1.25 1.55
N GLY A 32 -18.38 0.14 1.84
CA GLY A 32 -17.41 0.06 2.91
C GLY A 32 -16.12 0.79 2.52
N HIS A 33 -15.73 1.79 3.31
CA HIS A 33 -14.39 2.36 3.28
C HIS A 33 -13.59 1.77 4.45
N GLN A 34 -12.55 1.00 4.13
CA GLN A 34 -11.64 0.43 5.13
C GLN A 34 -10.21 0.87 4.84
N ALA A 35 -9.51 1.38 5.84
CA ALA A 35 -8.10 1.72 5.76
C ALA A 35 -7.30 0.91 6.79
N ARG A 36 -6.11 0.46 6.42
CA ARG A 36 -5.18 -0.26 7.31
C ARG A 36 -3.73 0.16 7.08
N LEU A 37 -2.93 0.07 8.13
CA LEU A 37 -1.50 0.31 8.08
C LEU A 37 -0.72 -0.98 7.83
N ARG A 38 0.32 -0.93 7.01
CA ARG A 38 1.28 -2.01 6.79
C ARG A 38 2.68 -1.53 7.14
N LYS A 39 3.31 -2.23 8.09
CA LYS A 39 4.64 -1.87 8.66
C LYS A 39 4.68 -0.46 9.26
N LEU A 40 3.53 0.09 9.66
CA LEU A 40 3.40 1.37 10.36
C LEU A 40 2.55 1.15 11.61
N THR A 41 2.59 2.10 12.54
CA THR A 41 1.79 2.08 13.78
C THR A 41 0.70 3.14 13.74
N HIS A 42 -0.37 2.97 14.51
CA HIS A 42 -1.41 3.99 14.70
C HIS A 42 -1.05 4.98 15.82
N ALA A 43 0.23 5.34 15.94
CA ALA A 43 0.79 6.14 17.05
C ALA A 43 1.28 7.53 16.59
N GLY A 44 0.95 7.93 15.37
CA GLY A 44 1.24 9.27 14.88
C GLY A 44 0.35 10.33 15.52
N THR A 45 0.66 11.59 15.23
CA THR A 45 -0.03 12.78 15.74
C THR A 45 -0.55 13.68 14.64
N TYR A 46 -0.49 13.24 13.37
CA TYR A 46 -0.96 14.00 12.24
C TYR A 46 -2.47 14.34 12.35
N ASP A 47 -2.79 15.62 12.23
CA ASP A 47 -4.12 16.23 12.37
C ASP A 47 -4.49 17.18 11.22
N GLY A 48 -3.70 17.17 10.14
CA GLY A 48 -3.92 18.00 8.95
C GLY A 48 -5.09 17.55 8.06
N GLU A 49 -5.26 18.24 6.92
CA GLU A 49 -6.45 18.11 6.05
C GLU A 49 -6.59 16.76 5.35
N ASN A 50 -5.49 16.03 5.17
CA ASN A 50 -5.54 14.69 4.59
C ASN A 50 -6.26 13.71 5.54
N VAL A 51 -7.54 13.48 5.26
CA VAL A 51 -8.45 12.64 6.07
C VAL A 51 -7.89 11.25 6.32
N LEU A 52 -7.24 10.62 5.33
CA LEU A 52 -6.67 9.28 5.50
C LEU A 52 -5.54 9.28 6.53
N PHE A 53 -4.63 10.25 6.46
CA PHE A 53 -3.53 10.36 7.42
C PHE A 53 -4.04 10.81 8.80
N ALA A 54 -5.03 11.70 8.86
CA ALA A 54 -5.63 12.16 10.12
C ALA A 54 -6.42 11.05 10.83
N ALA A 55 -7.11 10.20 10.08
CA ALA A 55 -7.84 9.06 10.63
C ALA A 55 -6.90 7.93 11.07
N MET A 56 -5.89 7.63 10.25
CA MET A 56 -5.00 6.49 10.49
C MET A 56 -3.84 6.81 11.42
N LYS A 57 -3.46 8.08 11.54
CA LYS A 57 -2.33 8.59 12.33
C LYS A 57 -1.09 7.69 12.19
N PRO A 58 -0.54 7.54 10.96
CA PRO A 58 0.58 6.65 10.73
C PRO A 58 1.82 7.14 11.50
N GLY A 59 2.38 6.26 12.31
CA GLY A 59 3.63 6.44 13.02
C GLY A 59 4.69 5.47 12.49
N CYS A 60 5.94 5.93 12.51
CA CYS A 60 7.09 5.08 12.24
C CYS A 60 7.38 4.21 13.49
N PRO A 61 7.36 2.87 13.41
CA PRO A 61 7.71 2.01 14.54
C PRO A 61 9.19 2.11 14.94
N ALA A 62 10.08 2.55 14.03
CA ALA A 62 11.52 2.58 14.26
C ALA A 62 11.98 3.83 15.04
N CYS A 63 11.40 5.00 14.74
CA CYS A 63 11.81 6.27 15.36
C CYS A 63 10.66 7.02 16.05
N CYS A 64 9.47 6.41 16.14
CA CYS A 64 8.26 6.98 16.73
C CYS A 64 7.77 8.30 16.10
N ARG A 65 8.35 8.71 14.97
CA ARG A 65 7.94 9.92 14.24
C ARG A 65 6.54 9.73 13.63
N SER A 66 5.72 10.77 13.72
CA SER A 66 4.47 10.84 12.96
C SER A 66 4.77 11.04 11.48
N LEU A 67 4.12 10.25 10.63
CA LEU A 67 4.20 10.39 9.18
C LEU A 67 3.07 11.28 8.66
N SER A 68 3.39 12.10 7.66
CA SER A 68 2.46 13.01 6.99
C SER A 68 2.35 12.66 5.49
N PRO A 69 1.43 13.30 4.75
CA PRO A 69 1.37 13.19 3.31
C PRO A 69 2.67 13.60 2.58
N ASP A 70 3.55 14.36 3.24
CA ASP A 70 4.85 14.77 2.67
C ASP A 70 5.86 13.62 2.64
N ASP A 71 5.68 12.60 3.50
CA ASP A 71 6.50 11.39 3.53
C ASP A 71 6.05 10.37 2.45
N VAL A 72 5.11 10.72 1.58
CA VAL A 72 4.59 9.83 0.53
C VAL A 72 5.58 9.74 -0.63
N VAL A 73 6.06 8.52 -0.90
CA VAL A 73 6.99 8.23 -1.99
C VAL A 73 6.33 7.60 -3.21
N GLY A 74 5.08 7.17 -3.10
CA GLY A 74 4.34 6.63 -4.24
C GLY A 74 2.91 6.21 -3.93
N ARG A 75 2.10 6.08 -4.98
CA ARG A 75 0.72 5.60 -4.89
C ARG A 75 0.44 4.59 -6.00
N SER A 76 -0.28 3.52 -5.67
CA SER A 76 -0.73 2.51 -6.64
C SER A 76 -2.20 2.19 -6.38
N GLN A 77 -3.00 2.13 -7.45
CA GLN A 77 -4.41 1.79 -7.37
C GLN A 77 -4.67 0.48 -8.12
N LEU A 78 -5.38 -0.43 -7.47
CA LEU A 78 -5.79 -1.71 -8.03
C LEU A 78 -7.31 -1.79 -8.02
N GLN A 79 -7.92 -1.77 -9.20
CA GLN A 79 -9.35 -2.02 -9.39
C GLN A 79 -9.52 -3.51 -9.69
N GLY A 80 -10.32 -4.25 -8.92
CA GLY A 80 -10.52 -5.70 -9.15
C GLY A 80 -11.13 -5.94 -10.53
N THR A 81 -10.55 -6.73 -11.45
CA THR A 81 -10.03 -8.11 -11.34
C THR A 81 -8.56 -8.28 -11.77
N GLY A 82 -7.70 -7.30 -11.50
CA GLY A 82 -6.27 -7.36 -11.84
C GLY A 82 -5.43 -8.21 -10.88
N GLU A 83 -4.82 -9.25 -11.43
CA GLU A 83 -3.69 -10.02 -10.90
C GLU A 83 -2.76 -9.18 -10.02
N VAL A 84 -2.40 -9.73 -8.86
CA VAL A 84 -1.36 -9.16 -8.00
C VAL A 84 -0.10 -9.04 -8.84
N LEU A 85 0.28 -7.81 -9.23
CA LEU A 85 1.62 -7.53 -9.75
C LEU A 85 2.61 -7.97 -8.67
N ARG A 86 3.06 -9.22 -8.84
CA ARG A 86 4.17 -9.80 -8.10
C ARG A 86 5.32 -8.81 -8.28
N LEU A 87 5.91 -8.45 -7.15
CA LEU A 87 7.13 -7.66 -7.09
C LEU A 87 8.10 -8.21 -8.15
N ALA A 88 8.47 -7.39 -9.12
CA ALA A 88 9.52 -7.70 -10.07
C ALA A 88 10.82 -7.87 -9.28
N ARG A 89 11.13 -9.09 -8.86
CA ARG A 89 12.47 -9.48 -8.40
C ARG A 89 12.77 -10.98 -8.34
N GLU A 90 11.94 -11.82 -8.96
CA GLU A 90 12.30 -13.23 -9.22
C GLU A 90 11.80 -13.62 -10.62
N SER A 91 12.45 -13.08 -11.64
CA SER A 91 12.33 -13.58 -13.02
C SER A 91 13.66 -13.34 -13.73
N GLU A 92 14.73 -13.83 -13.11
CA GLU A 92 15.98 -14.13 -13.80
C GLU A 92 16.38 -15.56 -13.44
N SER A 93 16.76 -16.33 -14.47
CA SER A 93 17.18 -17.74 -14.47
C SER A 93 16.05 -18.77 -14.33
N ALA A 94 15.71 -19.60 -15.32
CA ALA A 94 16.48 -20.04 -16.47
C ALA A 94 15.55 -20.38 -17.65
N ASP A 95 15.77 -19.71 -18.78
CA ASP A 95 15.58 -20.32 -20.10
C ASP A 95 16.92 -20.92 -20.50
N VAL A 96 16.98 -22.26 -20.63
CA VAL A 96 17.78 -22.85 -21.70
C VAL A 96 16.97 -24.02 -22.28
N THR A 97 16.16 -23.65 -23.27
CA THR A 97 16.17 -24.23 -24.62
C THR A 97 15.98 -25.76 -24.79
N LEU A 98 14.81 -26.06 -25.37
CA LEU A 98 14.47 -27.07 -26.40
C LEU A 98 14.94 -28.54 -26.27
N GLY A 99 13.96 -29.43 -26.31
CA GLY A 99 14.17 -30.87 -26.46
C GLY A 99 14.41 -31.35 -27.89
N ALA A 100 14.66 -32.65 -28.00
CA ALA A 100 14.33 -33.47 -29.15
C ALA A 100 14.14 -34.94 -28.72
N ARG A 101 13.09 -35.56 -29.25
CA ARG A 101 12.85 -37.01 -29.25
C ARG A 101 13.85 -37.71 -30.17
N GLY A 102 14.12 -38.99 -29.90
CA GLY A 102 14.78 -39.93 -30.81
C GLY A 102 15.35 -41.13 -30.09
#